data_AF-A0A9E8ZFF8-F1
#
_entry.id   AF-A0A9E8ZFF8-F1
#
_cell.length_a   1.000
_cell.length_b   1.000
_cell.length_c   1.000
_cell.angle_alpha   90.00
_cell.angle_beta   90.00
_cell.angle_gamma   90.00
#
_symmetry.space_group_name_H-M   'P 1'
#
loop_
_entity.id
_entity.type
_entity.pdbx_description
1 polymer ?
#
loop_
_entity_poly.entity_id
_entity_poly.type
_entity_poly.pdbx_seq_one_letter_code
_entity_poly.pdbx_strand_id
1 'polypeptide(L)' 'MIAKFRSRQFPIWKFLNQRLFDPTAPVVLDPQRFWRMHQIQYLERCLNMRHRPEEHFRS' A
#
# COMPACT_ATOMS: atom_id res chain seq x y z
N MET A 1 15.88 17.11 -8.64
CA MET A 1 15.98 15.70 -8.19
C MET A 1 14.86 14.90 -8.86
N ILE A 2 15.19 14.11 -9.88
CA ILE A 2 14.20 13.31 -10.63
C ILE A 2 13.82 12.13 -9.72
N ALA A 3 12.56 12.09 -9.27
CA ALA A 3 12.05 10.96 -8.51
C ALA A 3 12.16 9.70 -9.38
N LYS A 4 13.06 8.78 -9.00
CA LYS A 4 13.15 7.47 -9.62
C LYS A 4 11.82 6.75 -9.40
N PHE A 5 10.96 6.72 -10.41
CA PHE A 5 9.81 5.82 -10.43
C PHE A 5 10.36 4.40 -10.53
N ARG A 6 10.59 3.74 -9.38
CA ARG A 6 10.77 2.29 -9.35
C ARG A 6 9.50 1.69 -9.96
N SER A 7 9.65 1.00 -11.08
CA SER A 7 8.61 0.15 -11.64
C SER A 7 8.14 -0.79 -10.53
N ARG A 8 6.93 -0.52 -9.99
CA ARG A 8 6.39 -1.29 -8.88
C ARG A 8 6.04 -2.67 -9.43
N GLN A 9 6.76 -3.69 -8.97
CA GLN A 9 6.49 -5.08 -9.33
C GLN A 9 5.24 -5.57 -8.60
N PHE A 10 4.47 -6.44 -9.25
CA PHE A 10 3.30 -7.06 -8.64
C PHE A 10 3.71 -7.83 -7.38
N PRO A 11 3.05 -7.65 -6.22
CA PRO A 11 3.51 -8.20 -4.96
C PRO A 11 2.85 -9.57 -4.80
N ILE A 12 3.36 -10.56 -5.54
CA ILE A 12 2.83 -11.94 -5.58
C ILE A 12 2.64 -12.47 -4.16
N TRP A 13 3.63 -12.28 -3.29
CA TRP A 13 3.55 -12.71 -1.89
C TRP A 13 2.37 -12.11 -1.11
N LYS A 14 2.03 -10.83 -1.33
CA LYS A 14 0.88 -10.22 -0.66
C LYS A 14 -0.44 -10.69 -1.27
N PHE A 15 -0.45 -10.98 -2.57
CA PHE A 15 -1.61 -11.55 -3.24
C PHE A 15 -1.86 -13.01 -2.83
N LEU A 16 -0.83 -13.77 -2.48
CA LEU A 16 -1.02 -15.14 -1.98
C LEU A 16 -1.34 -15.16 -0.49
N ASN A 17 -0.79 -14.22 0.29
CA ASN A 17 -1.01 -14.13 1.73
C ASN A 17 -2.22 -13.25 2.11
N GLN A 18 -3.25 -13.21 1.27
CA GLN A 18 -4.50 -12.53 1.62
C GLN A 18 -5.11 -13.27 2.82
N ARG A 19 -5.86 -12.55 3.66
CA ARG A 19 -6.64 -13.19 4.72
C ARG A 19 -7.85 -13.87 4.08
N LEU A 20 -7.65 -15.05 3.53
CA LEU A 20 -8.65 -15.82 2.76
C LEU A 20 -9.86 -16.22 3.61
N PHE A 21 -9.69 -16.28 4.92
CA PHE A 21 -10.69 -16.79 5.88
C PHE A 21 -11.19 -15.72 6.85
N ASP A 22 -10.91 -14.44 6.59
CA ASP A 22 -11.35 -13.38 7.47
C ASP A 22 -12.67 -12.78 6.96
N PRO A 23 -13.77 -12.90 7.72
CA PRO A 23 -15.08 -12.39 7.28
C PRO A 23 -15.12 -10.86 7.23
N THR A 24 -14.13 -10.17 7.81
CA THR A 24 -14.04 -8.71 7.79
C THR A 24 -13.23 -8.18 6.60
N ALA A 25 -12.50 -9.05 5.89
CA ALA A 25 -11.67 -8.67 4.76
C ALA A 25 -12.18 -9.34 3.46
N PRO A 26 -12.63 -8.57 2.46
CA PRO A 26 -13.04 -9.15 1.19
C PRO A 26 -11.83 -9.75 0.48
N VAL A 27 -11.90 -11.06 0.21
CA VAL A 27 -10.90 -11.76 -0.59
C VAL A 27 -10.98 -11.27 -2.03
N VAL A 28 -9.85 -10.83 -2.58
CA VAL A 28 -9.76 -10.35 -3.97
C VAL A 28 -8.99 -11.36 -4.78
N LEU A 29 -9.71 -12.29 -5.40
CA LEU A 29 -9.15 -13.35 -6.26
C LEU A 29 -8.73 -12.83 -7.65
N ASP A 30 -9.23 -11.65 -8.05
CA ASP A 30 -8.84 -11.01 -9.31
C ASP A 30 -7.49 -10.28 -9.16
N PRO A 31 -6.42 -10.70 -9.87
CA PRO A 31 -5.08 -10.12 -9.71
C PRO A 31 -5.03 -8.64 -10.08
N GLN A 32 -5.78 -8.22 -11.10
CA GLN A 32 -5.78 -6.85 -11.60
C GLN A 32 -6.47 -5.90 -10.61
N ARG A 33 -7.56 -6.34 -9.99
CA ARG A 33 -8.27 -5.64 -8.92
C ARG A 33 -7.40 -5.54 -7.67
N PHE A 34 -6.74 -6.63 -7.28
CA PHE A 34 -5.79 -6.59 -6.17
C PHE A 34 -4.65 -5.60 -6.43
N TRP A 35 -4.09 -5.59 -7.64
CA TRP A 35 -3.01 -4.68 -8.00
C TRP A 35 -3.41 -3.21 -7.85
N ARG A 36 -4.59 -2.84 -8.37
CA ARG A 36 -5.13 -1.49 -8.24
C ARG A 36 -5.33 -1.10 -6.78
N MET A 37 -5.95 -1.97 -5.97
CA MET A 37 -6.13 -1.72 -4.54
C MET A 37 -4.80 -1.56 -3.80
N HIS A 38 -3.82 -2.42 -4.09
CA HIS A 38 -2.50 -2.35 -3.48
C HIS A 38 -1.77 -1.04 -3.83
N GLN A 39 -1.92 -0.54 -5.06
CA GLN A 39 -1.35 0.75 -5.46
C GLN A 39 -2.00 1.91 -4.72
N ILE A 40 -3.34 1.91 -4.57
CA ILE A 40 -4.08 2.94 -3.83
C ILE A 40 -3.63 2.97 -2.36
N GLN A 41 -3.65 1.82 -1.67
CA GLN A 41 -3.21 1.73 -0.27
C GLN A 41 -1.77 2.21 -0.07
N TYR A 42 -0.89 1.93 -1.04
CA TYR A 42 0.48 2.41 -0.99
C TYR A 42 0.55 3.94 -1.09
N LEU A 43 -0.23 4.55 -1.99
CA LEU A 43 -0.33 6.00 -2.13
C LEU A 43 -0.90 6.64 -0.86
N GLU A 44 -1.97 6.07 -0.29
CA GLU A 44 -2.56 6.52 0.98
C GLU A 44 -1.53 6.49 2.12
N ARG A 45 -0.72 5.43 2.23
CA ARG A 45 0.36 5.37 3.23
C ARG A 45 1.43 6.43 3.00
N CYS A 46 1.84 6.66 1.75
CA CYS A 46 2.79 7.72 1.44
C CYS A 46 2.23 9.11 1.77
N LEU A 47 0.95 9.34 1.49
CA LEU A 47 0.27 10.59 1.83
C LEU A 47 0.20 10.78 3.36
N ASN A 48 -0.22 9.75 4.11
CA ASN A 48 -0.26 9.79 5.57
C ASN A 48 1.13 9.94 6.20
N MET A 49 2.16 9.28 5.65
CA MET A 49 3.54 9.44 6.13
C MET A 49 4.09 10.85 5.88
N ARG A 50 3.70 11.48 4.77
CA ARG A 50 4.09 12.87 4.46
C ARG A 50 3.37 13.88 5.37
N HIS A 51 2.26 13.48 5.99
CA HIS A 51 1.51 14.28 6.95
C HIS A 51 1.90 14.00 8.41
N ARG A 52 3.14 13.55 8.65
CA ARG A 52 3.77 13.70 9.96
C ARG A 52 4.44 15.07 9.96
N PRO A 53 3.80 16.15 10.46
CA PRO A 53 4.56 17.36 10.74
C PRO A 53 5.70 16.96 11.68
N GLU A 54 6.87 17.53 11.45
CA GLU A 54 7.92 17.54 12.45
C GLU A 54 7.39 18.22 13.70
N GLU A 55 6.71 17.47 14.57
CA GLU A 55 6.68 17.79 16.00
C GLU A 55 8.02 17.34 16.58
N HIS A 56 9.09 17.91 16.02
CA HIS A 56 10.33 18.09 16.75
C HIS A 56 9.98 19.14 17.81
N PHE A 57 9.44 18.63 18.91
CA PHE A 57 9.20 19.39 20.12
C PHE A 57 10.49 20.16 20.42
N ARG A 58 10.40 21.48 20.31
CA ARG A 58 11.29 22.39 21.00
C ARG A 58 11.42 21.90 22.44
N SER A 59 12.62 21.49 22.82
CA SER A 59 13.13 21.48 24.19
C SER A 59 14.46 22.20 24.18
#